data_AF-A0A934FJJ4-F1
#
_entry.id   AF-A0A934FJJ4-F1
#
_cell.length_a   1.000
_cell.length_b   1.000
_cell.length_c   1.000
_cell.angle_alpha   90.00
_cell.angle_beta   90.00
_cell.angle_gamma   90.00
#
_symmetry.space_group_name_H-M   'P 1'
#
loop_
_entity.id
_entity.type
_entity.pdbx_description
1 polymer ?
#
loop_
_entity_poly.entity_id
_entity_poly.type
_entity_poly.pdbx_seq_one_letter_code
_entity_poly.pdbx_strand_id
1 'polypeptide(L)'
;MPEFGALLKAKAAFIVPASLFFVVYYFALPVLVGWFPELMEKRIGPVNLAYVFALSQFFMAWAVAFVYLRKAAKFDDQANAIIAQLGTPKGGQSK
;
A
#
# COMPACT_ATOMS: atom_id res chain seq x y z
N MET A 1 21.98 -16.90 -5.54
CA MET A 1 21.41 -15.74 -4.83
C MET A 1 20.25 -16.12 -3.87
N PRO A 2 20.41 -17.06 -2.92
CA PRO A 2 19.30 -17.47 -2.03
C PRO A 2 18.94 -16.43 -0.94
N GLU A 3 19.90 -15.66 -0.44
CA GLU A 3 19.68 -14.63 0.61
C GLU A 3 18.81 -13.45 0.12
N PHE A 4 18.93 -13.13 -1.16
CA PHE A 4 18.16 -12.07 -1.81
C PHE A 4 16.66 -12.39 -1.83
N GLY A 5 16.32 -13.67 -2.05
CA GLY A 5 14.96 -14.17 -1.99
C GLY A 5 14.38 -14.17 -0.58
N ALA A 6 15.18 -14.46 0.44
CA ALA A 6 14.76 -14.45 1.84
C ALA A 6 14.41 -13.02 2.31
N LEU A 7 15.21 -12.03 1.93
CA LEU A 7 14.95 -10.60 2.17
C LEU A 7 13.72 -10.06 1.41
N LEU A 8 13.42 -10.63 0.24
CA LEU A 8 12.21 -10.31 -0.52
C LEU A 8 10.97 -10.96 0.07
N LYS A 9 11.05 -12.21 0.55
CA LYS A 9 9.97 -12.92 1.25
C LYS A 9 9.58 -12.23 2.56
N ALA A 10 10.55 -11.79 3.37
CA ALA A 10 10.28 -11.01 4.57
C ALA A 10 9.55 -9.68 4.27
N LYS A 11 9.86 -9.06 3.12
CA LYS A 11 9.18 -7.84 2.65
C LYS A 11 7.77 -8.13 2.12
N ALA A 12 7.58 -9.21 1.37
CA ALA A 12 6.27 -9.62 0.86
C ALA A 12 5.32 -10.03 1.98
N ALA A 13 5.85 -10.64 3.06
CA ALA A 13 5.09 -11.00 4.25
C ALA A 13 4.45 -9.80 4.97
N PHE A 14 4.92 -8.57 4.72
CA PHE A 14 4.29 -7.33 5.21
C PHE A 14 3.37 -6.67 4.18
N ILE A 15 3.67 -6.79 2.89
CA ILE A 15 2.89 -6.14 1.82
C ILE A 15 1.59 -6.89 1.56
N VAL A 16 1.64 -8.22 1.51
CA VAL A 16 0.47 -9.07 1.26
C VAL A 16 -0.65 -8.83 2.29
N PRO A 17 -0.40 -8.81 3.60
CA PRO A 17 -1.46 -8.49 4.57
C PRO A 17 -1.93 -7.04 4.44
N ALA A 18 -1.08 -6.07 4.08
CA ALA A 18 -1.51 -4.69 3.85
C ALA A 18 -2.45 -4.56 2.64
N SER A 19 -2.15 -5.25 1.54
CA SER A 19 -3.02 -5.29 0.36
C SER A 19 -4.34 -6.03 0.65
N LEU A 20 -4.30 -7.11 1.41
CA LEU A 20 -5.51 -7.83 1.82
C LEU A 20 -6.36 -6.96 2.76
N PHE A 21 -5.72 -6.29 3.72
CA PHE A 21 -6.37 -5.34 4.61
C PHE A 21 -7.00 -4.19 3.84
N PHE A 22 -6.32 -3.64 2.83
CA PHE A 22 -6.88 -2.61 1.95
C PHE A 22 -8.21 -3.05 1.33
N VAL A 23 -8.24 -4.24 0.73
CA VAL A 23 -9.44 -4.77 0.08
C VAL A 23 -10.55 -4.96 1.10
N VAL A 24 -10.25 -5.62 2.23
CA VAL A 24 -11.23 -5.84 3.30
C VAL A 24 -11.75 -4.52 3.86
N TYR A 25 -10.87 -3.54 4.09
CA TYR A 25 -11.23 -2.24 4.66
C TYR A 25 -12.04 -1.37 3.70
N TYR A 26 -11.75 -1.44 2.40
CA TYR A 26 -12.52 -0.76 1.37
C TYR A 26 -13.95 -1.31 1.29
N PHE A 27 -14.10 -2.64 1.30
CA PHE A 27 -15.41 -3.30 1.29
C PHE A 27 -16.11 -3.29 2.65
N ALA A 28 -15.39 -3.05 3.75
CA ALA A 28 -15.99 -2.94 5.07
C ALA A 28 -17.02 -1.81 5.12
N LEU A 29 -16.79 -0.66 4.46
CA LEU A 29 -17.74 0.46 4.47
C LEU A 29 -19.14 0.05 3.92
N PRO A 30 -19.28 -0.45 2.67
CA PRO A 30 -20.58 -0.89 2.15
C PRO A 30 -21.17 -2.08 2.93
N VAL A 31 -20.34 -3.01 3.42
CA VAL A 31 -20.81 -4.14 4.23
C VAL A 31 -21.38 -3.67 5.57
N LEU A 32 -20.68 -2.79 6.29
CA LEU A 32 -21.14 -2.23 7.56
C LEU A 32 -22.35 -1.32 7.38
N VAL A 33 -22.43 -0.53 6.30
CA VAL A 33 -23.63 0.28 6.03
C VAL A 33 -24.83 -0.59 5.71
N GLY A 34 -24.65 -1.69 4.98
CA GLY A 34 -25.75 -2.60 4.61
C GLY A 34 -26.24 -3.47 5.76
N TRP A 35 -25.34 -4.00 6.60
CA TRP A 35 -25.71 -4.89 7.71
C TRP A 35 -25.92 -4.18 9.05
N PHE A 36 -25.18 -3.09 9.32
CA PHE A 36 -25.19 -2.37 10.59
C PHE A 36 -25.39 -0.85 10.40
N PRO A 37 -26.50 -0.42 9.76
CA PRO A 37 -26.78 0.99 9.53
C PRO A 37 -26.85 1.79 10.84
N GLU A 38 -27.39 1.23 11.91
CA GLU A 38 -27.48 1.86 13.24
C GLU A 38 -26.11 2.21 13.83
N LEU A 39 -25.08 1.39 13.56
CA LEU A 39 -23.71 1.65 14.02
C LEU A 39 -23.06 2.77 13.19
N MET A 40 -23.31 2.79 11.88
CA MET A 40 -22.78 3.80 10.96
C MET A 40 -23.45 5.17 11.13
N GLU A 41 -24.72 5.18 11.54
CA GLU A 41 -25.47 6.39 11.91
C GLU A 41 -25.12 6.92 13.29
N LYS A 42 -24.39 6.14 14.10
CA LYS A 42 -23.96 6.56 15.44
C LYS A 42 -23.15 7.85 15.33
N ARG A 43 -23.73 8.93 15.87
CA ARG A 43 -23.11 10.25 15.87
C ARG A 43 -22.03 10.33 16.95
N ILE A 44 -20.84 10.75 16.53
CA ILE A 44 -19.74 11.11 17.42
C ILE A 44 -19.57 12.62 17.27
N GLY A 45 -20.38 13.38 18.00
CA GLY A 45 -20.46 14.84 17.88
C GLY A 45 -21.19 15.26 16.58
N PRO A 46 -20.63 16.19 15.77
CA PRO A 46 -21.29 16.69 14.56
C PRO A 46 -21.23 15.73 13.36
N VAL A 47 -20.41 14.67 13.45
CA VAL A 47 -20.19 13.68 12.38
C VAL A 47 -20.67 12.30 12.81
N ASN A 48 -21.08 11.47 11.85
CA ASN A 48 -21.41 10.07 12.11
C ASN A 48 -20.19 9.16 11.92
N LEU A 49 -20.31 7.91 12.37
CA LEU A 49 -19.23 6.93 12.27
C LEU A 49 -18.85 6.66 10.80
N ALA A 50 -19.80 6.70 9.87
CA ALA A 50 -19.53 6.57 8.44
C ALA A 50 -18.58 7.66 7.91
N TYR A 51 -18.74 8.92 8.33
CA TYR A 51 -17.83 10.01 7.96
C TYR A 51 -16.44 9.82 8.53
N VAL A 52 -16.32 9.34 9.77
CA VAL A 52 -15.02 9.01 10.38
C VAL A 52 -14.35 7.87 9.62
N PHE A 53 -15.13 6.85 9.23
CA PHE A 53 -14.64 5.74 8.44
C PHE A 53 -14.20 6.19 7.03
N ALA A 54 -14.97 7.06 6.37
CA ALA A 54 -14.59 7.65 5.10
C ALA A 54 -13.27 8.46 5.21
N LEU A 55 -13.12 9.26 6.27
CA LEU A 55 -11.88 10.02 6.51
C LEU A 55 -10.68 9.09 6.71
N SER A 56 -10.87 7.96 7.41
CA SER A 56 -9.82 6.96 7.59
C SER A 56 -9.34 6.32 6.28
N GLN A 57 -10.18 6.31 5.22
CA GLN A 57 -9.77 5.80 3.91
C GLN A 57 -8.63 6.62 3.30
N PHE A 58 -8.55 7.93 3.57
CA PHE A 58 -7.43 8.77 3.12
C PHE A 58 -6.12 8.34 3.76
N PHE A 59 -6.10 8.13 5.07
CA PHE A 59 -4.92 7.64 5.79
C PHE A 59 -4.53 6.24 5.33
N MET A 60 -5.50 5.38 5.06
CA MET A 60 -5.26 4.06 4.47
C MET A 60 -4.61 4.19 3.09
N ALA A 61 -5.09 5.07 2.21
CA ALA A 61 -4.52 5.27 0.88
C ALA A 61 -3.07 5.77 0.96
N TRP A 62 -2.78 6.72 1.87
CA TRP A 62 -1.42 7.16 2.13
C TRP A 62 -0.52 6.05 2.70
N ALA A 63 -1.04 5.19 3.58
CA ALA A 63 -0.29 4.06 4.08
C ALA A 63 0.09 3.09 2.94
N VAL A 64 -0.85 2.78 2.05
CA VAL A 64 -0.57 1.95 0.87
C VAL A 64 0.44 2.62 -0.06
N ALA A 65 0.28 3.91 -0.34
CA ALA A 65 1.21 4.67 -1.16
C ALA A 65 2.62 4.70 -0.55
N PHE A 66 2.74 4.90 0.76
CA PHE A 66 4.02 4.88 1.47
C PHE A 66 4.68 3.50 1.41
N VAL A 67 3.92 2.43 1.63
CA VAL A 67 4.41 1.05 1.51
C VAL A 67 4.85 0.76 0.08
N TYR A 68 4.10 1.23 -0.92
CA TYR A 68 4.43 1.12 -2.33
C TYR A 68 5.72 1.86 -2.68
N LEU A 69 5.87 3.15 -2.31
CA LEU A 69 7.09 3.93 -2.55
C LEU A 69 8.31 3.27 -1.92
N ARG A 70 8.19 2.78 -0.68
CA ARG A 70 9.27 2.07 0.02
C ARG A 70 9.63 0.74 -0.66
N LYS A 71 8.74 0.18 -1.48
CA LYS A 71 8.99 -1.01 -2.30
C LYS A 71 9.63 -0.66 -3.64
N ALA A 72 9.10 0.35 -4.34
CA ALA A 72 9.64 0.85 -5.60
C ALA A 72 11.11 1.25 -5.48
N ALA A 73 11.47 2.02 -4.44
CA ALA A 73 12.85 2.41 -4.17
C ALA A 73 13.82 1.21 -4.05
N LYS A 74 13.35 0.07 -3.51
CA LYS A 74 14.16 -1.15 -3.39
C LYS A 74 14.27 -1.91 -4.72
N PHE A 75 13.31 -1.76 -5.63
CA PHE A 75 13.41 -2.30 -6.99
C PHE A 75 14.38 -1.46 -7.83
N ASP A 76 14.33 -0.14 -7.68
CA ASP A 76 15.28 0.78 -8.32
C ASP A 76 16.72 0.51 -7.87
N ASP A 77 16.94 0.24 -6.58
CA ASP A 77 18.27 -0.16 -6.07
C ASP A 77 18.79 -1.46 -6.70
N GLN A 78 17.91 -2.45 -6.91
CA GLN A 78 18.27 -3.74 -7.52
C GLN A 78 18.49 -3.61 -9.03
N ALA A 79 17.69 -2.80 -9.71
CA ALA A 79 17.88 -2.48 -11.12
C ALA A 79 19.20 -1.73 -11.35
N ASN A 80 19.51 -0.74 -10.52
CA ASN A 80 20.78 0.00 -10.57
C ASN A 80 22.00 -0.89 -10.33
N ALA A 81 21.91 -1.85 -9.41
CA ALA A 81 23.00 -2.80 -9.15
C ALA A 81 23.26 -3.75 -10.35
N ILE A 82 22.22 -4.16 -11.07
CA ILE A 82 22.34 -4.99 -12.27
C ILE A 82 22.90 -4.17 -13.45
N ILE A 83 22.43 -2.93 -13.63
CA ILE A 83 22.94 -2.00 -14.65
C ILE A 83 24.43 -1.69 -14.41
N ALA A 84 24.84 -1.52 -13.15
CA ALA A 84 26.24 -1.30 -12.77
C ALA A 84 27.14 -2.51 -13.04
N GLN A 85 26.64 -3.75 -12.86
CA GLN A 85 27.37 -4.97 -13.20
C GLN A 85 27.46 -5.23 -14.71
N LEU A 86 26.52 -4.72 -15.50
CA LEU A 86 26.48 -4.93 -16.96
C LEU A 86 27.27 -3.88 -17.76
N GLY A 87 27.94 -2.92 -17.10
CA GLY A 87 28.93 -2.03 -17.74
C GLY A 87 28.44 -1.28 -18.97
N THR A 88 27.14 -0.98 -19.07
CA THR A 88 26.58 -0.37 -20.29
C THR A 88 26.53 1.16 -20.14
N PRO A 89 27.23 1.93 -21.00
CA PRO A 89 27.18 3.39 -20.98
C PRO A 89 25.75 3.88 -21.22
N LYS A 90 25.35 4.93 -20.49
CA LYS A 90 24.07 5.65 -20.64
C LYS A 90 23.72 5.89 -22.11
N GLY A 91 22.84 5.07 -22.67
CA GLY A 91 22.17 5.32 -23.95
C GLY A 91 20.81 5.95 -23.69
N GLY A 92 20.69 7.25 -23.97
CA GLY A 92 19.39 7.92 -24.08
C GLY A 92 19.23 9.21 -23.29
N GLN A 93 20.11 10.20 -23.49
CA GLN A 93 19.66 11.58 -23.37
C GLN A 93 18.89 11.92 -24.65
N SER A 94 17.60 12.19 -24.48
CA SER A 94 16.71 12.71 -25.52
C SER A 94 17.31 13.98 -26.10
N LYS A 95 17.42 14.01 -27.43
CA LYS A 95 17.33 15.27 -28.17
C LYS A 95 15.93 15.85 -28.06
#